data_AF-A0A952EVV6-F1
#
_entry.id   AF-A0A952EVV6-F1
#
_cell.length_a   1.000
_cell.length_b   1.000
_cell.length_c   1.000
_cell.angle_alpha   90.00
_cell.angle_beta   90.00
_cell.angle_gamma   90.00
#
_symmetry.space_group_name_H-M   'P 1'
#
loop_
_entity.id
_entity.type
_entity.pdbx_description
1 polymer ?
#
loop_
_entity_poly.entity_id
_entity_poly.type
_entity_poly.pdbx_seq_one_letter_code
_entity_poly.pdbx_strand_id
1 'polypeptide(L)'
;YNDLEEGPCLTSMASRQPAVSGSLGSDRRWPHLGGRVARMGVHSVLSLPLIVGEQVIGAIDSYAHERDAFTDHAVELGSQFAASAAVSLYNAQLLADTREHTERLQRALASRAMIDQAIGIIRSRSGVTAEDAFDRLTRLSQNQNVKLHVVAEQMVDEAVRKARIRRA
;
A
#
# COMPACT_ATOMS: atom_id res chain seq x y z
N TYR A 1 -14.86 -15.90 3.56
CA TYR A 1 -15.26 -14.74 2.76
C TYR A 1 -14.41 -14.68 1.48
N ASN A 2 -13.07 -14.81 1.57
CA ASN A 2 -12.17 -14.80 0.40
C ASN A 2 -12.11 -16.06 -0.47
N ASP A 3 -12.63 -17.21 -0.01
CA ASP A 3 -12.55 -18.47 -0.80
C ASP A 3 -13.76 -18.68 -1.75
N LEU A 4 -14.70 -17.74 -1.78
CA LEU A 4 -15.89 -17.81 -2.61
C LEU A 4 -15.82 -16.71 -3.67
N GLU A 5 -15.78 -17.08 -4.95
CA GLU A 5 -15.84 -16.14 -6.09
C GLU A 5 -17.26 -15.58 -6.31
N GLU A 6 -18.02 -15.42 -5.25
CA GLU A 6 -19.39 -14.92 -5.24
C GLU A 6 -19.60 -13.97 -4.06
N GLY A 7 -20.46 -12.97 -4.25
CA GLY A 7 -20.89 -12.10 -3.17
C GLY A 7 -21.42 -10.74 -3.63
N PRO A 8 -22.06 -9.99 -2.72
CA PRO A 8 -22.61 -8.67 -3.00
C PRO A 8 -21.58 -7.70 -3.57
N CYS A 9 -20.40 -7.60 -2.93
CA CYS A 9 -19.31 -6.75 -3.38
C CYS A 9 -18.76 -7.14 -4.76
N LEU A 10 -18.56 -8.43 -5.02
CA LEU A 10 -18.11 -8.89 -6.35
C LEU A 10 -19.15 -8.59 -7.43
N THR A 11 -20.43 -8.77 -7.10
CA THR A 11 -21.55 -8.50 -8.02
C THR A 11 -21.68 -7.01 -8.31
N SER A 12 -21.60 -6.16 -7.29
CA SER A 12 -21.72 -4.71 -7.46
C SER A 12 -20.53 -4.14 -8.23
N MET A 13 -19.30 -4.61 -7.94
CA MET A 13 -18.11 -4.21 -8.68
C MET A 13 -18.14 -4.66 -10.14
N ALA A 14 -18.51 -5.91 -10.42
CA ALA A 14 -18.55 -6.45 -11.77
C ALA A 14 -19.63 -5.77 -12.64
N SER A 15 -20.81 -5.52 -12.07
CA SER A 15 -21.93 -4.88 -12.77
C SER A 15 -21.82 -3.35 -12.81
N ARG A 16 -20.98 -2.76 -11.96
CA ARG A 16 -20.91 -1.30 -11.71
C ARG A 16 -22.25 -0.71 -11.25
N GLN A 17 -23.08 -1.52 -10.60
CA GLN A 17 -24.41 -1.15 -10.10
C GLN A 17 -24.56 -1.59 -8.65
N PRO A 18 -25.44 -0.92 -7.86
CA PRO A 18 -25.79 -1.41 -6.53
C PRO A 18 -26.30 -2.86 -6.57
N ALA A 19 -25.84 -3.67 -5.63
CA ALA A 19 -26.37 -5.01 -5.39
C ALA A 19 -27.15 -5.01 -4.07
N VAL A 20 -28.47 -5.13 -4.18
CA VAL A 20 -29.39 -5.20 -3.03
C VAL A 20 -29.90 -6.62 -2.88
N SER A 21 -29.86 -7.18 -1.67
CA SER A 21 -30.54 -8.43 -1.35
C SER A 21 -31.79 -8.15 -0.51
N GLY A 22 -32.93 -8.70 -0.89
CA GLY A 22 -34.10 -8.76 0.01
C GLY A 22 -33.90 -9.79 1.13
N SER A 23 -33.39 -10.98 0.78
CA SER A 23 -33.04 -12.03 1.74
C SER A 23 -31.76 -12.73 1.33
N LEU A 24 -30.67 -12.40 2.02
CA LEU A 24 -29.34 -12.89 1.74
C LEU A 24 -29.27 -14.42 1.85
N GLY A 25 -29.94 -15.00 2.84
CA GLY A 25 -30.00 -16.46 3.07
C GLY A 25 -30.66 -17.27 1.95
N SER A 26 -31.43 -16.62 1.07
CA SER A 26 -32.15 -17.25 -0.04
C SER A 26 -31.81 -16.63 -1.39
N ASP A 27 -30.79 -15.77 -1.45
CA ASP A 27 -30.40 -15.09 -2.68
C ASP A 27 -29.65 -16.06 -3.60
N ARG A 28 -30.26 -16.37 -4.75
CA ARG A 28 -29.71 -17.34 -5.70
C ARG A 28 -28.43 -16.85 -6.39
N ARG A 29 -28.11 -15.56 -6.32
CA ARG A 29 -26.85 -15.02 -6.86
C ARG A 29 -25.64 -15.49 -6.05
N TRP A 30 -25.82 -15.80 -4.76
CA TRP A 30 -24.72 -16.15 -3.84
C TRP A 30 -25.07 -17.39 -3.00
N PRO A 31 -25.22 -18.57 -3.64
CA PRO A 31 -25.72 -19.79 -3.00
C PRO A 31 -24.85 -20.31 -1.85
N HIS A 32 -23.53 -20.08 -1.87
CA HIS A 32 -22.60 -20.53 -0.84
C HIS A 32 -22.39 -19.50 0.27
N LEU A 33 -22.52 -18.21 -0.04
CA LEU A 33 -22.39 -17.11 0.91
C LEU A 33 -23.67 -16.91 1.73
N GLY A 34 -24.82 -16.86 1.05
CA GLY A 34 -26.09 -16.44 1.63
C GLY A 34 -26.47 -17.17 2.91
N GLY A 35 -26.53 -18.51 2.83
CA GLY A 35 -26.88 -19.35 3.98
C GLY A 35 -25.88 -19.28 5.14
N ARG A 36 -24.59 -19.03 4.87
CA ARG A 36 -23.56 -18.87 5.93
C ARG A 36 -23.75 -17.56 6.67
N VAL A 37 -23.99 -16.48 5.94
CA VAL A 37 -24.18 -15.13 6.50
C VAL A 37 -25.51 -15.03 7.27
N ALA A 38 -26.57 -15.64 6.75
CA ALA A 38 -27.87 -15.71 7.42
C ALA A 38 -27.81 -16.43 8.78
N ARG A 39 -26.98 -17.46 8.93
CA ARG A 39 -26.80 -18.15 10.24
C ARG A 39 -26.09 -17.29 11.29
N MET A 40 -25.44 -16.21 10.87
CA MET A 40 -24.83 -15.21 11.76
C MET A 40 -25.80 -14.05 12.09
N GLY A 41 -27.07 -14.18 11.71
CA GLY A 41 -28.11 -13.18 11.97
C GLY A 41 -28.17 -12.05 10.94
N VAL A 42 -27.39 -12.10 9.86
CA VAL A 42 -27.39 -11.08 8.82
C VAL A 42 -28.28 -11.52 7.67
N HIS A 43 -29.37 -10.79 7.45
CA HIS A 43 -30.47 -11.24 6.60
C HIS A 43 -30.65 -10.42 5.32
N SER A 44 -30.10 -9.21 5.24
CA SER A 44 -30.03 -8.45 3.99
C SER A 44 -28.72 -7.66 3.87
N VAL A 45 -28.41 -7.24 2.64
CA VAL A 45 -27.20 -6.48 2.32
C VAL A 45 -27.48 -5.49 1.19
N LEU A 46 -26.87 -4.30 1.30
CA LEU A 46 -26.70 -3.33 0.23
C LEU A 46 -25.20 -3.20 -0.03
N SER A 47 -24.78 -3.55 -1.25
CA SER A 47 -23.42 -3.34 -1.70
C SER A 47 -23.38 -2.30 -2.80
N LEU A 48 -22.53 -1.29 -2.62
CA LEU A 48 -22.44 -0.13 -3.50
C LEU A 48 -21.02 -0.06 -4.08
N PRO A 49 -20.87 -0.02 -5.41
CA PRO A 49 -19.55 0.07 -6.01
C PRO A 49 -18.93 1.45 -5.77
N LEU A 50 -17.64 1.47 -5.47
CA LEU A 50 -16.85 2.69 -5.37
C LEU A 50 -16.22 2.94 -6.74
N ILE A 51 -16.71 3.97 -7.45
CA ILE A 51 -16.34 4.25 -8.84
C ILE A 51 -15.71 5.64 -8.94
N VAL A 52 -14.56 5.73 -9.60
CA VAL A 52 -13.91 6.99 -9.95
C VAL A 52 -13.64 6.98 -11.46
N GLY A 53 -14.32 7.84 -12.21
CA GLY A 53 -14.30 7.82 -13.67
C GLY A 53 -14.73 6.45 -14.21
N GLU A 54 -13.87 5.80 -14.99
CA GLU A 54 -14.12 4.47 -15.53
C GLU A 54 -13.63 3.34 -14.63
N GLN A 55 -12.99 3.62 -13.48
CA GLN A 55 -12.42 2.59 -12.63
C GLN A 55 -13.32 2.26 -11.43
N VAL A 56 -13.52 0.97 -11.18
CA VAL A 56 -14.07 0.47 -9.92
C VAL A 56 -12.90 0.23 -8.97
N ILE A 57 -12.85 0.95 -7.85
CA ILE A 57 -11.75 0.87 -6.88
C ILE A 57 -12.10 0.00 -5.67
N GLY A 58 -13.35 -0.45 -5.56
CA GLY A 58 -13.84 -1.31 -4.49
C GLY A 58 -15.36 -1.28 -4.38
N ALA A 59 -15.88 -1.70 -3.24
CA ALA A 59 -17.28 -1.58 -2.87
C ALA A 59 -17.41 -1.29 -1.36
N ILE A 60 -18.54 -0.70 -0.97
CA ILE A 60 -18.95 -0.59 0.42
C ILE A 60 -20.20 -1.44 0.65
N ASP A 61 -20.14 -2.31 1.66
CA ASP A 61 -21.23 -3.21 2.02
C ASP A 61 -21.88 -2.77 3.33
N SER A 62 -23.20 -2.66 3.34
CA SER A 62 -24.02 -2.45 4.53
C SER A 62 -24.87 -3.69 4.77
N TYR A 63 -24.81 -4.24 5.98
CA TYR A 63 -25.51 -5.45 6.38
C TYR A 63 -26.60 -5.14 7.40
N ALA A 64 -27.73 -5.85 7.33
CA ALA A 64 -28.83 -5.68 8.28
C ALA A 64 -29.32 -7.03 8.83
N HIS A 65 -29.87 -6.97 10.05
CA HIS A 65 -30.50 -8.12 10.71
C HIS A 65 -31.92 -8.37 10.19
N GLU A 66 -32.58 -7.37 9.61
CA GLU A 66 -33.86 -7.53 8.96
C GLU A 66 -33.70 -8.02 7.51
N ARG A 67 -34.73 -8.70 7.00
CA ARG A 67 -34.91 -8.88 5.56
C ARG A 67 -35.45 -7.59 4.97
N ASP A 68 -35.18 -7.38 3.68
CA ASP A 68 -35.70 -6.25 2.90
C ASP A 68 -35.43 -4.87 3.54
N ALA A 69 -34.30 -4.74 4.26
CA ALA A 69 -33.99 -3.55 5.05
C ALA A 69 -33.62 -2.33 4.19
N PHE A 70 -33.18 -2.55 2.95
CA PHE A 70 -32.67 -1.51 2.07
C PHE A 70 -33.71 -1.14 1.01
N THR A 71 -34.36 0.01 1.21
CA THR A 71 -35.30 0.60 0.27
C THR A 71 -34.59 1.33 -0.88
N ASP A 72 -35.32 1.69 -1.92
CA ASP A 72 -34.78 2.52 -3.02
C ASP A 72 -34.17 3.83 -2.51
N HIS A 73 -34.75 4.43 -1.48
CA HIS A 73 -34.19 5.63 -0.85
C HIS A 73 -32.84 5.36 -0.16
N ALA A 74 -32.69 4.20 0.51
CA ALA A 74 -31.41 3.81 1.09
C ALA A 74 -30.35 3.55 0.02
N VAL A 75 -30.74 2.98 -1.12
CA VAL A 75 -29.85 2.79 -2.29
C VAL A 75 -29.41 4.15 -2.85
N GLU A 76 -30.33 5.10 -3.02
CA GLU A 76 -30.04 6.43 -3.54
C GLU A 76 -29.08 7.20 -2.62
N LEU A 77 -29.40 7.31 -1.32
CA LEU A 77 -28.56 7.99 -0.34
C LEU A 77 -27.19 7.32 -0.20
N GLY A 78 -27.17 5.99 -0.14
CA GLY A 78 -25.95 5.21 -0.09
C GLY A 78 -25.09 5.42 -1.33
N SER A 79 -25.68 5.49 -2.53
CA SER A 79 -24.94 5.72 -3.78
C SER A 79 -24.27 7.09 -3.80
N GLN A 80 -24.93 8.14 -3.29
CA GLN A 80 -24.33 9.47 -3.17
C GLN A 80 -23.14 9.46 -2.21
N PHE A 81 -23.29 8.77 -1.07
CA PHE A 81 -22.18 8.58 -0.13
C PHE A 81 -21.03 7.80 -0.75
N ALA A 82 -21.32 6.69 -1.44
CA ALA A 82 -20.33 5.84 -2.10
C ALA A 82 -19.53 6.62 -3.16
N ALA A 83 -20.16 7.53 -3.91
CA ALA A 83 -19.46 8.39 -4.87
C ALA A 83 -18.44 9.31 -4.18
N SER A 84 -18.81 9.96 -3.07
CA SER A 84 -17.89 10.82 -2.31
C SER A 84 -16.77 10.02 -1.63
N ALA A 85 -17.12 8.85 -1.06
CA ALA A 85 -16.17 7.93 -0.46
C ALA A 85 -15.16 7.40 -1.49
N ALA A 86 -15.60 7.09 -2.71
CA ALA A 86 -14.74 6.60 -3.78
C ALA A 86 -13.65 7.63 -4.14
N VAL A 87 -14.03 8.90 -4.34
CA VAL A 87 -13.06 9.97 -4.62
C VAL A 87 -12.08 10.15 -3.46
N SER A 88 -12.58 10.13 -2.23
CA SER A 88 -11.75 10.30 -1.02
C SER A 88 -10.72 9.17 -0.87
N LEU A 89 -11.16 7.91 -1.06
CA LEU A 89 -10.29 6.74 -0.99
C LEU A 89 -9.27 6.73 -2.12
N TYR A 90 -9.68 7.08 -3.34
CA TYR A 90 -8.78 7.20 -4.48
C TYR A 90 -7.66 8.22 -4.21
N ASN A 91 -8.03 9.41 -3.72
CA ASN A 91 -7.06 10.45 -3.37
C ASN A 91 -6.15 10.03 -2.22
N ALA A 92 -6.68 9.33 -1.21
CA ALA A 92 -5.87 8.81 -0.11
C ALA A 92 -4.85 7.78 -0.59
N GLN A 93 -5.25 6.87 -1.47
CA GLN A 93 -4.35 5.88 -2.06
C GLN A 93 -3.27 6.56 -2.92
N LEU A 94 -3.66 7.48 -3.80
CA LEU A 94 -2.72 8.23 -4.63
C LEU A 94 -1.70 9.01 -3.80
N LEU A 95 -2.14 9.62 -2.70
CA LEU A 95 -1.26 10.33 -1.77
C LEU A 95 -0.30 9.37 -1.05
N ALA A 96 -0.78 8.21 -0.62
CA ALA A 96 0.05 7.19 0.02
C ALA A 96 1.15 6.69 -0.93
N ASP A 97 0.78 6.36 -2.18
CA ASP A 97 1.72 5.89 -3.20
C ASP A 97 2.77 6.95 -3.53
N THR A 98 2.33 8.21 -3.69
CA THR A 98 3.22 9.35 -3.95
C THR A 98 4.22 9.57 -2.81
N ARG A 99 3.76 9.48 -1.56
CA ARG A 99 4.63 9.59 -0.38
C ARG A 99 5.63 8.46 -0.33
N GLU A 100 5.19 7.22 -0.54
CA GLU A 100 6.08 6.07 -0.55
C GLU A 100 7.16 6.20 -1.65
N HIS A 101 6.79 6.63 -2.85
CA HIS A 101 7.73 6.87 -3.93
C HIS A 101 8.73 7.98 -3.59
N THR A 102 8.25 9.08 -3.03
CA THR A 102 9.11 10.19 -2.60
C THR A 102 10.11 9.72 -1.54
N GLU A 103 9.67 8.97 -0.53
CA GLU A 103 10.55 8.42 0.50
C GLU A 103 11.59 7.44 -0.08
N ARG A 104 11.18 6.57 -1.01
CA ARG A 104 12.11 5.66 -1.70
C ARG A 104 13.18 6.43 -2.46
N LEU A 105 12.81 7.49 -3.18
CA LEU A 105 13.76 8.35 -3.89
C LEU A 105 14.69 9.09 -2.93
N GLN A 106 14.16 9.67 -1.85
CA GLN A 106 14.96 10.34 -0.82
C GLN A 106 15.97 9.39 -0.19
N ARG A 107 15.57 8.15 0.16
CA ARG A 107 16.48 7.12 0.66
C ARG A 107 17.56 6.76 -0.35
N ALA A 108 17.22 6.63 -1.63
CA ALA A 108 18.19 6.34 -2.69
C ALA A 108 19.21 7.48 -2.87
N LEU A 109 18.77 8.74 -2.84
CA LEU A 109 19.63 9.90 -2.94
C LEU A 109 20.57 10.04 -1.72
N ALA A 110 20.04 9.85 -0.51
CA ALA A 110 20.85 9.86 0.71
C ALA A 110 21.91 8.75 0.70
N SER A 111 21.53 7.54 0.30
CA SER A 111 22.44 6.42 0.09
C SER A 111 23.57 6.76 -0.88
N ARG A 112 23.25 7.37 -2.03
CA ARG A 112 24.24 7.76 -3.03
C ARG A 112 25.21 8.82 -2.50
N ALA A 113 24.70 9.85 -1.81
CA ALA A 113 25.54 10.88 -1.22
C ALA A 113 26.55 10.31 -0.20
N MET A 114 26.12 9.36 0.63
CA MET A 114 27.02 8.68 1.58
C MET A 114 28.08 7.82 0.88
N ILE A 115 27.71 7.11 -0.18
CA ILE A 115 28.65 6.33 -1.00
C ILE A 115 29.70 7.24 -1.62
N ASP A 116 29.30 8.37 -2.22
CA ASP A 116 30.22 9.33 -2.83
C ASP A 116 31.18 9.96 -1.80
N GLN A 117 30.71 10.25 -0.59
CA GLN A 117 31.57 10.71 0.51
C GLN A 117 32.57 9.63 0.94
N ALA A 118 32.14 8.38 1.09
CA ALA A 118 33.03 7.27 1.43
C ALA A 118 34.08 7.03 0.33
N ILE A 119 33.70 7.09 -0.95
CA ILE A 119 34.62 7.09 -2.09
C ILE A 119 35.65 8.20 -1.93
N GLY A 120 35.21 9.44 -1.66
CA GLY A 120 36.10 10.59 -1.42
C GLY A 120 37.12 10.33 -0.31
N ILE A 121 36.69 9.75 0.81
CA ILE A 121 37.57 9.39 1.94
C ILE A 121 38.60 8.33 1.53
N ILE A 122 38.18 7.26 0.84
CA ILE A 122 39.09 6.20 0.38
C ILE A 122 40.14 6.75 -0.57
N ARG A 123 39.71 7.57 -1.53
CA ARG A 123 40.59 8.24 -2.50
C ARG A 123 41.62 9.12 -1.80
N SER A 124 41.18 9.94 -0.84
CA SER A 124 42.07 10.82 -0.07
C SER A 124 43.12 10.05 0.74
N ARG A 125 42.79 8.86 1.26
CA ARG A 125 43.70 8.05 2.09
C ARG A 125 44.63 7.14 1.29
N SER A 126 44.17 6.64 0.14
CA SER A 126 44.85 5.57 -0.60
C SER A 126 45.37 5.99 -1.97
N GLY A 127 45.00 7.18 -2.46
CA GLY A 127 45.41 7.68 -3.78
C GLY A 127 44.79 6.96 -4.98
N VAL A 128 43.75 6.15 -4.77
CA VAL A 128 43.12 5.32 -5.81
C VAL A 128 42.07 6.09 -6.63
N THR A 129 41.62 5.49 -7.74
CA THR A 129 40.54 6.06 -8.56
C THR A 129 39.18 5.95 -7.85
N ALA A 130 38.16 6.62 -8.39
CA ALA A 130 36.79 6.51 -7.86
C ALA A 130 36.20 5.11 -8.07
N GLU A 131 36.54 4.48 -9.20
CA GLU A 131 36.12 3.12 -9.55
C GLU A 131 36.73 2.11 -8.57
N ASP A 132 38.05 2.17 -8.34
CA ASP A 132 38.74 1.31 -7.37
C ASP A 132 38.18 1.45 -5.94
N ALA A 133 37.82 2.68 -5.56
CA ALA A 133 37.24 2.97 -4.25
C ALA A 133 35.82 2.40 -4.11
N PHE A 134 34.99 2.52 -5.16
CA PHE A 134 33.66 1.93 -5.19
C PHE A 134 33.72 0.40 -5.15
N ASP A 135 34.61 -0.21 -5.91
CA ASP A 135 34.86 -1.65 -5.89
C ASP A 135 35.29 -2.14 -4.51
N ARG A 136 36.11 -1.34 -3.81
CA ARG A 136 36.50 -1.64 -2.43
C ARG A 136 35.31 -1.59 -1.46
N LEU A 137 34.44 -0.60 -1.57
CA LEU A 137 33.20 -0.54 -0.78
C LEU A 137 32.28 -1.73 -1.10
N THR A 138 32.16 -2.11 -2.37
CA THR A 138 31.36 -3.26 -2.81
C THR A 138 31.89 -4.57 -2.23
N ARG A 139 33.20 -4.80 -2.28
CA ARG A 139 33.83 -5.96 -1.63
C ARG A 139 33.59 -5.98 -0.11
N LEU A 140 33.69 -4.84 0.56
CA LEU A 140 33.41 -4.74 2.00
C LEU A 140 31.95 -5.07 2.33
N SER A 141 31.01 -4.54 1.53
CA SER A 141 29.58 -4.83 1.64
C SER A 141 29.27 -6.31 1.47
N GLN A 142 29.85 -6.95 0.46
CA GLN A 142 29.68 -8.38 0.20
C GLN A 142 30.29 -9.25 1.30
N ASN A 143 31.51 -8.94 1.74
CA ASN A 143 32.21 -9.71 2.78
C ASN A 143 31.50 -9.66 4.13
N GLN A 144 30.85 -8.53 4.44
CA GLN A 144 30.12 -8.33 5.69
C GLN A 144 28.62 -8.67 5.58
N ASN A 145 28.14 -9.00 4.38
CA ASN A 145 26.72 -9.24 4.08
C ASN A 145 25.80 -8.10 4.57
N VAL A 146 26.22 -6.85 4.37
CA VAL A 146 25.46 -5.64 4.70
C VAL A 146 25.30 -4.76 3.47
N LYS A 147 24.24 -3.96 3.44
CA LYS A 147 23.96 -3.08 2.29
C LYS A 147 25.08 -2.06 2.11
N LEU A 148 25.44 -1.76 0.85
CA LEU A 148 26.55 -0.88 0.49
C LEU A 148 26.51 0.49 1.18
N HIS A 149 25.32 1.10 1.29
CA HIS A 149 25.16 2.40 1.96
C HIS A 149 25.46 2.36 3.45
N VAL A 150 25.23 1.23 4.12
CA VAL A 150 25.55 1.05 5.54
C VAL A 150 27.05 1.01 5.73
N VAL A 151 27.79 0.35 4.84
CA VAL A 151 29.27 0.35 4.86
C VAL A 151 29.82 1.75 4.63
N ALA A 152 29.25 2.47 3.66
CA ALA A 152 29.63 3.84 3.38
C ALA A 152 29.40 4.76 4.60
N GLU A 153 28.25 4.65 5.25
CA GLU A 153 27.91 5.39 6.48
C GLU A 153 28.89 5.10 7.61
N GLN A 154 29.16 3.83 7.91
CA GLN A 154 30.14 3.44 8.93
C GLN A 154 31.52 4.03 8.67
N MET A 155 31.95 4.07 7.40
CA MET A 155 33.25 4.62 7.02
C MET A 155 33.32 6.14 7.19
N VAL A 156 32.24 6.85 6.84
CA VAL A 156 32.11 8.30 7.05
C VAL A 156 32.14 8.62 8.55
N ASP A 157 31.36 7.90 9.36
CA ASP A 157 31.32 8.08 10.82
C ASP A 157 32.67 7.82 11.49
N GLU A 158 33.37 6.77 11.06
CA GLU A 158 34.72 6.47 11.56
C GLU A 158 35.71 7.59 11.21
N ALA A 159 35.60 8.14 9.99
CA ALA A 159 36.45 9.26 9.56
C ALA A 159 36.20 10.52 10.39
N VAL A 160 34.93 10.87 10.64
CA VAL A 160 34.55 12.01 11.49
C VAL A 160 35.08 11.83 12.91
N ARG A 161 34.92 10.63 13.48
CA ARG A 161 35.39 10.30 14.84
C ARG A 161 36.91 10.46 14.96
N LYS A 162 37.67 9.91 14.01
CA LYS A 162 39.15 10.04 13.97
C LYS A 162 39.60 11.49 13.80
N ALA A 163 38.89 12.29 13.01
CA ALA A 163 39.22 13.70 12.82
C ALA A 163 39.01 14.53 14.09
N ARG A 164 37.98 14.24 14.89
CA ARG A 164 37.74 14.90 16.18
C ARG A 164 38.84 14.60 17.19
N ILE A 165 39.28 13.33 17.28
CA ILE A 165 40.36 12.93 18.21
C ILE A 165 41.68 13.65 17.89
N ARG A 166 42.00 13.87 16.61
CA ARG A 166 43.23 14.57 16.21
C ARG A 166 43.23 16.08 16.50
N ARG A 167 42.06 16.67 16.79
CA ARG A 167 41.89 18.10 17.08
C ARG A 167 41.77 18.40 18.58
N ALA A 168 41.67 17.37 19.42
CA ALA A 168 41.69 17.46 20.88
C ALA A 168 43.12 17.27 21.39
#